data_AF-A0A5C8IZ39-F1
#
_entry.id   AF-A0A5C8IZ39-F1
#
_cell.length_a   1.000
_cell.length_b   1.000
_cell.length_c   1.000
_cell.angle_alpha   90.00
_cell.angle_beta   90.00
_cell.angle_gamma   90.00
#
_symmetry.space_group_name_H-M   'P 1'
#
loop_
_entity.id
_entity.type
_entity.pdbx_description
1 polymer ?
#
loop_
_entity_poly.entity_id
_entity_poly.type
_entity_poly.pdbx_seq_one_letter_code
_entity_poly.pdbx_strand_id
1 'polypeptide(L)'
;KVKGFAGCNNFFGTYTLKNDRLALERLGSTRMACPDMEVENYLMKVFGTVTSYKIAGDLLTLYSKNTAVAIFRAGFEQPAQDNQPLPEQQP
;
A
#
# COMPACT_ATOMS: atom_id res chain seq x y z
N LYS A 1 9.33 0.44 4.50
CA LYS A 1 8.12 1.03 5.14
C LYS A 1 7.00 1.04 4.12
N VAL A 2 5.74 0.96 4.55
CA VAL A 2 4.56 1.01 3.67
C VAL A 2 3.65 2.16 4.08
N LYS A 3 3.06 2.85 3.12
CA LYS A 3 2.03 3.87 3.31
C LYS A 3 1.10 3.88 2.11
N GLY A 4 -0.15 4.27 2.30
CA GLY A 4 -1.09 4.40 1.19
C GLY A 4 -2.48 4.81 1.66
N PHE A 5 -3.42 4.77 0.72
CA PHE A 5 -4.83 5.09 0.95
C PHE A 5 -5.69 3.84 0.77
N ALA A 6 -6.56 3.56 1.74
CA ALA A 6 -7.42 2.38 1.80
C ALA A 6 -8.90 2.71 1.49
N GLY A 7 -9.16 3.77 0.73
CA GLY A 7 -10.51 4.16 0.29
C GLY A 7 -11.17 5.23 1.17
N CYS A 8 -11.14 5.08 2.48
CA CYS A 8 -11.52 6.14 3.42
C CYS A 8 -10.31 6.67 4.18
N ASN A 9 -9.52 5.76 4.75
CA ASN A 9 -8.40 6.09 5.61
C ASN A 9 -7.04 5.91 4.96
N ASN A 10 -6.08 6.71 5.42
CA ASN A 10 -4.68 6.48 5.12
C ASN A 10 -4.16 5.38 6.04
N PHE A 11 -3.35 4.48 5.49
CA PHE A 11 -2.67 3.43 6.23
C PHE A 11 -1.15 3.61 6.17
N PHE A 12 -0.47 3.12 7.20
CA PHE A 12 0.98 3.16 7.32
C PHE A 12 1.49 1.98 8.13
N GLY A 13 2.74 1.60 7.91
CA GLY A 13 3.38 0.53 8.67
C GLY A 13 4.76 0.17 8.19
N THR A 14 5.20 -1.00 8.61
CA THR A 14 6.47 -1.60 8.20
C THR A 14 6.22 -2.87 7.42
N TYR A 15 7.23 -3.33 6.69
CA TYR A 15 7.18 -4.63 6.04
C TYR A 15 8.54 -5.28 6.20
N THR A 16 8.52 -6.61 6.26
CA THR A 16 9.72 -7.44 6.23
C THR A 16 9.71 -8.26 4.96
N LEU A 17 10.83 -8.20 4.23
CA LEU A 17 11.05 -8.96 3.00
C LEU A 17 12.16 -9.98 3.24
N LYS A 18 11.88 -11.26 2.99
CA LYS A 18 12.89 -12.34 3.03
C LYS A 18 12.67 -13.27 1.85
N ASN A 19 13.53 -13.18 0.84
CA ASN A 19 13.37 -13.88 -0.44
C ASN A 19 11.99 -13.55 -1.04
N ASP A 20 11.13 -14.56 -1.21
CA ASP A 20 9.76 -14.41 -1.75
C ASP A 20 8.69 -14.21 -0.66
N ARG A 21 9.11 -14.13 0.61
CA ARG A 21 8.20 -13.89 1.73
C ARG A 21 8.09 -12.40 1.99
N LEU A 22 6.86 -11.93 2.08
CA LEU A 22 6.49 -10.58 2.45
C LEU A 22 5.56 -10.69 3.66
N ALA A 23 5.91 -9.99 4.73
CA ALA A 23 5.05 -9.79 5.88
C ALA A 23 4.83 -8.29 6.08
N LEU A 24 3.57 -7.87 6.18
CA LEU A 24 3.20 -6.52 6.55
C LEU A 24 3.03 -6.47 8.07
N GLU A 25 3.76 -5.58 8.72
CA GLU A 25 3.89 -5.52 10.17
C GLU A 25 3.55 -4.12 10.67
N ARG A 26 2.99 -4.04 11.89
CA ARG A 26 2.70 -2.76 12.55
C ARG A 26 1.86 -1.82 11.66
N LEU A 27 0.84 -2.38 11.01
CA LEU A 27 -0.11 -1.61 10.23
C LEU A 27 -1.01 -0.81 11.16
N GLY A 28 -1.13 0.49 10.87
CA GLY A 28 -2.11 1.39 11.46
C GLY A 28 -2.84 2.15 10.37
N SER A 29 -4.02 2.66 10.70
CA SER A 29 -4.80 3.55 9.84
C SER A 29 -5.28 4.78 10.62
N THR A 30 -5.60 5.85 9.88
CA THR A 30 -6.31 7.01 10.42
C THR A 30 -7.75 6.63 10.79
N ARG A 31 -8.45 7.50 11.54
CA ARG A 31 -9.86 7.28 11.93
C ARG A 31 -10.77 8.38 11.39
N MET A 32 -10.90 8.46 10.07
CA MET A 32 -11.90 9.27 9.40
C MET A 32 -13.22 8.51 9.33
N ALA A 33 -14.33 9.21 9.49
CA ALA A 33 -15.66 8.65 9.35
C ALA A 33 -16.12 8.84 7.90
N CYS A 34 -16.08 7.76 7.11
CA CYS A 34 -16.72 7.72 5.79
C CYS A 34 -17.96 6.83 5.84
N PRO A 35 -18.96 7.07 4.96
CA PRO A 35 -20.13 6.19 4.84
C PRO A 35 -19.78 4.76 4.41
N ASP A 36 -18.70 4.60 3.65
CA ASP A 36 -18.21 3.31 3.17
C ASP A 36 -16.83 2.99 3.76
N MET A 37 -16.80 1.96 4.59
CA MET A 37 -15.61 1.43 5.27
C MET A 37 -15.30 -0.01 4.85
N GLU A 38 -16.06 -0.58 3.90
CA GLU A 38 -15.91 -1.99 3.53
C GLU A 38 -14.55 -2.25 2.89
N VAL A 39 -14.13 -1.35 2.01
CA VAL A 39 -12.86 -1.43 1.29
C VAL A 39 -11.67 -1.38 2.25
N GLU A 40 -11.66 -0.44 3.20
CA GLU A 40 -10.57 -0.34 4.19
C GLU A 40 -10.49 -1.61 5.05
N ASN A 41 -11.64 -2.04 5.58
CA ASN A 41 -11.71 -3.21 6.45
C ASN A 41 -11.24 -4.48 5.73
N TYR A 42 -11.64 -4.64 4.47
CA TYR A 42 -11.20 -5.74 3.63
C TYR A 42 -9.69 -5.68 3.40
N LEU A 43 -9.16 -4.52 3.01
CA LEU A 43 -7.74 -4.35 2.71
C LEU A 43 -6.86 -4.60 3.93
N MET A 44 -7.22 -4.06 5.10
CA MET A 44 -6.49 -4.28 6.36
C MET A 44 -6.49 -5.75 6.77
N LYS A 45 -7.63 -6.45 6.62
CA LYS A 45 -7.72 -7.90 6.85
C LYS A 45 -6.81 -8.67 5.90
N VAL A 46 -6.85 -8.35 4.60
CA VAL A 46 -6.01 -9.00 3.59
C VAL A 46 -4.53 -8.80 3.93
N PHE A 47 -4.11 -7.57 4.23
CA PHE A 47 -2.72 -7.27 4.58
C PHE A 47 -2.21 -8.05 5.81
N GLY A 48 -3.08 -8.29 6.80
CA GLY A 48 -2.75 -9.13 7.96
C GLY A 48 -2.54 -10.62 7.64
N THR A 49 -2.91 -11.07 6.43
CA THR A 49 -2.78 -12.47 6.01
C THR A 49 -1.70 -12.71 4.95
N VAL A 50 -1.04 -11.65 4.48
CA VAL A 50 -0.03 -11.74 3.41
C VAL A 50 1.19 -12.49 3.92
N THR A 51 1.63 -13.46 3.13
CA THR A 51 2.82 -14.27 3.42
C THR A 51 3.87 -14.19 2.31
N SER A 52 3.44 -13.87 1.10
CA SER A 52 4.29 -13.82 -0.10
C SER A 52 3.72 -12.87 -1.13
N TYR A 53 4.56 -12.54 -2.12
CA TYR A 53 4.22 -11.61 -3.19
C TYR A 53 4.83 -12.09 -4.51
N LYS A 54 4.29 -11.63 -5.62
CA LYS A 54 4.87 -11.80 -6.95
C LYS A 54 4.72 -10.52 -7.74
N ILE A 55 5.78 -10.11 -8.42
CA ILE A 55 5.76 -8.99 -9.34
C ILE A 55 5.91 -9.55 -10.76
N ALA A 56 5.02 -9.15 -11.67
CA ALA A 56 5.06 -9.51 -13.07
C ALA A 56 4.69 -8.28 -13.92
N GLY A 57 5.69 -7.68 -14.57
CA GLY A 57 5.54 -6.38 -15.22
C GLY A 57 5.09 -5.33 -14.20
N ASP A 58 3.98 -4.65 -14.50
CA ASP A 58 3.41 -3.61 -13.64
C ASP A 58 2.42 -4.17 -12.60
N LEU A 59 2.31 -5.49 -12.44
CA LEU A 59 1.38 -6.09 -11.49
C LEU A 59 2.10 -6.64 -10.26
N LEU A 60 1.65 -6.20 -9.09
CA LEU A 60 1.99 -6.78 -7.80
C LEU A 60 0.83 -7.65 -7.33
N THR A 61 1.06 -8.95 -7.19
CA THR A 61 0.10 -9.88 -6.60
C THR A 61 0.54 -10.24 -5.19
N LEU A 62 -0.35 -10.08 -4.21
CA LEU A 62 -0.15 -10.52 -2.83
C LEU A 62 -0.83 -11.86 -2.61
N TYR A 63 -0.16 -12.73 -1.86
CA TYR A 63 -0.63 -14.08 -1.58
C TYR A 63 -0.74 -14.31 -0.07
N SER A 64 -1.80 -15.00 0.32
CA SER A 64 -1.89 -15.68 1.60
C SER A 64 -1.70 -17.17 1.37
N LYS A 65 -0.58 -17.71 1.85
CA LYS A 65 -0.09 -19.07 1.55
C LYS A 65 0.08 -19.28 0.03
N ASN A 66 -0.91 -19.86 -0.63
CA ASN A 66 -0.92 -20.15 -2.07
C ASN A 66 -2.10 -19.51 -2.81
N THR A 67 -2.91 -18.70 -2.13
CA THR A 67 -4.08 -18.03 -2.70
C THR A 67 -3.78 -16.56 -2.93
N ALA A 68 -4.06 -16.06 -4.14
CA ALA A 68 -3.97 -14.63 -4.44
C ALA A 68 -5.08 -13.90 -3.69
N VAL A 69 -4.72 -12.88 -2.89
CA VAL A 69 -5.64 -12.13 -2.04
C VAL A 69 -5.81 -10.68 -2.47
N ALA A 70 -4.84 -10.12 -3.21
CA ALA A 70 -4.95 -8.80 -3.81
C ALA A 70 -4.02 -8.69 -5.04
N ILE A 71 -4.43 -7.89 -6.02
CA ILE A 71 -3.61 -7.52 -7.18
C ILE A 71 -3.61 -6.00 -7.26
N PHE A 72 -2.42 -5.43 -7.32
CA PHE A 72 -2.17 -4.01 -7.51
C PHE A 72 -1.49 -3.80 -8.85
N ARG A 73 -1.75 -2.66 -9.47
CA ARG A 73 -0.97 -2.17 -10.60
C ARG A 73 -0.03 -1.09 -10.13
N ALA A 74 1.19 -1.07 -10.65
CA ALA A 74 2.11 0.05 -10.48
C ALA A 74 1.40 1.32 -10.96
N GLY A 75 1.24 2.28 -10.05
CA GLY A 75 0.81 3.61 -10.41
C GLY A 75 1.95 4.38 -11.07
N PHE A 76 1.63 5.46 -11.77
CA PHE A 76 2.62 6.46 -12.09
C PHE A 76 3.03 7.13 -10.79
N GLU A 77 4.30 7.00 -10.39
CA GLU A 77 4.87 7.72 -9.26
C GLU A 77 4.58 9.22 -9.49
N GLN A 78 3.67 9.81 -8.72
CA GLN A 78 3.78 11.26 -8.49
C GLN A 78 5.03 11.39 -7.64
N PRO A 79 6.08 12.08 -8.11
CA PRO A 79 7.31 12.21 -7.34
C PRO A 79 6.93 12.73 -5.97
N ALA A 80 7.17 11.94 -4.93
CA ALA A 80 7.02 12.39 -3.57
C ALA A 80 7.89 13.65 -3.44
N GLN A 81 7.26 14.81 -3.27
CA GLN A 81 7.97 16.07 -3.05
C GLN A 81 8.70 15.97 -1.72
N ASP A 82 9.94 15.51 -1.78
CA ASP A 82 10.94 15.67 -0.75
C ASP A 82 11.71 16.97 -1.10
N ASN A 83 11.23 18.09 -0.55
CA ASN A 83 11.91 19.39 -0.47
C ASN A 83 12.69 19.89 -1.71
N GLN A 84 11.98 20.28 -2.77
CA GLN A 84 12.53 21.21 -3.77
C GLN A 84 11.77 22.54 -3.70
N PRO A 85 12.45 23.69 -3.50
CA PRO A 85 11.78 24.99 -3.56
C PRO A 85 11.22 25.20 -4.97
N LEU A 86 10.00 25.76 -5.04
CA LEU A 86 9.32 26.06 -6.30
C LEU A 86 10.24 26.92 -7.18
N PRO A 87 10.40 26.60 -8.48
CA PRO A 87 11.06 27.51 -9.40
C PRO A 87 10.22 28.78 -9.52
N GLU A 88 10.82 29.93 -9.18
CA GLU A 88 10.28 31.24 -9.49
C GLU A 88 9.96 31.30 -10.99
N GLN A 89 8.68 31.52 -11.31
CA GLN A 89 8.27 31.77 -12.69
C GLN A 89 8.60 33.23 -13.03
N GLN A 90 9.53 33.41 -13.95
CA GLN A 90 9.74 34.62 -14.76
C GLN A 90 9.59 34.18 -16.23
N PRO A 91 9.14 35.04 -17.17
CA PRO A 91 9.29 36.50 -17.19
C PRO A 91 8.02 37.32 -16.92
#